data_AF-A0A9X0HVG3-F1
#
_entry.id   AF-A0A9X0HVG3-F1
#
_cell.length_a   1.000
_cell.length_b   1.000
_cell.length_c   1.000
_cell.angle_alpha   90.00
_cell.angle_beta   90.00
_cell.angle_gamma   90.00
#
_symmetry.space_group_name_H-M   'P 1'
#
loop_
_entity.id
_entity.type
_entity.pdbx_description
1 polymer ?
#
loop_
_entity_poly.entity_id
_entity_poly.type
_entity_poly.pdbx_seq_one_letter_code
_entity_poly.pdbx_strand_id
1 'polypeptide(L)'
;MEAPEQGIERLHHFVTERRRVLGISRTQMFARGGPSPSTMNKALTGDRRLSRSTLERIDRALGWAPGSAKTVMGGGTPTSHIPAPSDAACPAHEHVVTVLESIRTQLHTAEQLVDDLLGSGHAR
;
A
#
# COMPACT_ATOMS: atom_id res chain seq x y z
N MET A 1 20.26 4.16 -5.59
CA MET A 1 20.74 2.79 -5.90
C MET A 1 19.77 2.24 -6.92
N GLU A 2 20.23 2.05 -8.15
CA GLU A 2 19.40 1.61 -9.27
C GLU A 2 18.87 0.20 -9.00
N ALA A 3 17.61 -0.07 -9.37
CA ALA A 3 17.02 -1.38 -9.15
C ALA A 3 17.72 -2.39 -10.08
N PRO A 4 18.10 -3.59 -9.59
CA PRO A 4 18.65 -4.64 -10.45
C PRO A 4 17.75 -4.89 -11.66
N GLU A 5 18.28 -5.26 -12.82
CA GLU A 5 17.51 -5.37 -14.07
C GLU A 5 16.44 -6.46 -14.02
N GLN A 6 16.72 -7.60 -13.37
CA GLN A 6 15.82 -8.76 -13.30
C GLN A 6 16.14 -9.66 -12.10
N GLY A 7 15.32 -10.70 -11.92
CA GLY A 7 15.58 -11.77 -10.95
C GLY A 7 15.12 -11.46 -9.52
N ILE A 8 15.61 -12.27 -8.57
CA ILE A 8 15.16 -12.24 -7.18
C ILE A 8 15.61 -11.00 -6.43
N GLU A 9 16.79 -10.46 -6.75
CA GLU A 9 17.31 -9.24 -6.14
C GLU A 9 16.45 -8.03 -6.50
N ARG A 10 16.01 -7.94 -7.76
CA ARG A 10 15.04 -6.93 -8.21
C ARG A 10 13.74 -7.04 -7.43
N LEU A 11 13.19 -8.25 -7.32
CA LEU A 11 11.97 -8.47 -6.54
C LEU A 11 12.17 -8.03 -5.08
N HIS A 12 13.30 -8.38 -4.46
CA HIS A 12 13.61 -7.99 -3.09
C HIS A 12 13.72 -6.47 -2.92
N HIS A 13 14.30 -5.76 -3.89
CA HIS A 13 14.35 -4.30 -3.92
C HIS A 13 12.95 -3.69 -3.90
N PHE A 14 12.07 -4.07 -4.83
CA PHE A 14 10.70 -3.55 -4.90
C PHE A 14 9.84 -3.94 -3.69
N VAL A 15 10.01 -5.16 -3.16
CA VAL A 15 9.33 -5.60 -1.94
C VAL A 15 9.75 -4.72 -0.76
N THR A 16 11.05 -4.43 -0.63
CA THR A 16 11.57 -3.57 0.44
C THR A 16 11.00 -2.16 0.34
N GLU A 17 11.01 -1.59 -0.86
CA GLU A 17 10.52 -0.24 -1.10
C GLU A 17 9.02 -0.12 -0.84
N ARG A 18 8.22 -1.04 -1.41
CA ARG A 18 6.77 -1.05 -1.20
C ARG A 18 6.41 -1.15 0.28
N ARG A 19 7.15 -1.94 1.05
CA ARG A 19 6.89 -2.07 2.47
C ARG A 19 7.24 -0.83 3.28
N ARG A 20 8.27 -0.08 2.87
CA ARG A 20 8.57 1.23 3.47
C ARG A 20 7.42 2.18 3.23
N VAL A 21 6.90 2.23 2.00
CA VAL A 21 5.71 3.02 1.64
C VAL A 21 4.49 2.61 2.48
N LEU A 22 4.28 1.31 2.69
CA LEU A 22 3.18 0.80 3.52
C LEU A 22 3.44 0.91 5.04
N GLY A 23 4.64 1.29 5.47
CA GLY A 23 5.03 1.34 6.88
C GLY A 23 5.06 -0.03 7.59
N ILE A 24 5.26 -1.14 6.86
CA ILE A 24 5.16 -2.50 7.45
C ILE A 24 6.48 -3.25 7.64
N SER A 25 6.55 -3.97 8.75
CA SER A 25 7.70 -4.84 9.10
C SER A 25 7.68 -6.20 8.38
N ARG A 26 8.76 -7.00 8.52
CA ARG A 26 8.86 -8.30 7.83
C ARG A 26 7.88 -9.31 8.41
N THR A 27 7.71 -9.24 9.72
CA THR A 27 6.74 -10.00 10.47
C THR A 27 5.31 -9.61 10.10
N GLN A 28 5.03 -8.31 9.92
CA GLN A 28 3.70 -7.84 9.51
C GLN A 28 3.35 -8.27 8.08
N MET A 29 4.30 -8.24 7.14
CA MET A 29 4.08 -8.80 5.80
C MET A 29 3.74 -10.30 5.85
N PHE A 30 4.42 -11.06 6.70
CA PHE A 30 4.11 -12.48 6.91
C PHE A 30 2.72 -12.68 7.52
N ALA A 31 2.35 -11.88 8.53
CA ALA A 31 1.02 -11.89 9.12
C ALA A 31 -0.10 -11.57 8.11
N ARG A 32 0.20 -10.77 7.09
CA ARG A 32 -0.68 -10.50 5.93
C ARG A 32 -0.75 -11.64 4.90
N GLY A 33 -0.18 -12.81 5.19
CA GLY A 33 -0.18 -13.98 4.31
C GLY A 33 1.00 -14.06 3.34
N GLY A 34 1.98 -13.14 3.45
CA GLY A 34 3.23 -13.18 2.69
C GLY A 34 4.12 -14.39 3.06
N PRO A 35 5.23 -14.62 2.35
CA PRO A 35 6.23 -15.62 2.74
C PRO A 35 6.95 -15.24 4.04
N SER A 36 7.49 -16.24 4.74
CA SER A 36 8.29 -15.98 5.94
C SER A 36 9.57 -15.20 5.60
N PRO A 37 10.12 -14.40 6.54
CA PRO A 37 11.39 -13.72 6.34
C PRO A 37 12.52 -14.68 5.97
N SER A 38 12.51 -15.88 6.56
CA SER A 38 13.48 -16.94 6.26
C SER A 38 13.37 -17.47 4.83
N THR A 39 12.15 -17.60 4.30
CA THR A 39 11.92 -18.02 2.90
C THR A 39 12.46 -16.96 1.93
N MET A 40 12.21 -15.68 2.23
CA MET A 40 12.70 -14.57 1.41
C MET A 40 14.23 -14.50 1.41
N ASN A 41 14.87 -14.63 2.57
CA ASN A 41 16.33 -14.65 2.67
C ASN A 41 16.95 -15.85 1.94
N LYS A 42 16.37 -17.04 2.08
CA LYS A 42 16.82 -18.25 1.36
C LYS A 42 16.70 -18.13 -0.15
N ALA A 43 15.67 -17.43 -0.64
CA ALA A 43 15.52 -17.16 -2.06
C ALA A 43 16.58 -16.17 -2.58
N LEU A 44 17.06 -15.25 -1.73
CA LEU A 44 18.10 -14.30 -2.08
C LEU A 44 19.50 -14.94 -2.10
N THR A 45 19.80 -15.83 -1.13
CA THR A 45 21.13 -16.44 -1.00
C THR A 45 21.30 -17.77 -1.74
N GLY A 46 20.21 -18.35 -2.24
CA GLY A 46 20.21 -19.67 -2.87
C GLY A 46 19.67 -19.64 -4.29
N ASP A 47 19.97 -20.71 -5.04
CA ASP A 47 19.54 -20.89 -6.44
C ASP A 47 18.06 -21.35 -6.57
N ARG A 48 17.28 -21.27 -5.50
CA ARG A 48 15.90 -21.73 -5.50
C ARG A 48 14.96 -20.63 -5.98
N ARG A 49 14.46 -20.79 -7.20
CA ARG A 49 13.36 -19.99 -7.74
C ARG A 49 12.13 -20.08 -6.84
N LEU A 50 11.52 -18.93 -6.55
CA LEU A 50 10.24 -18.87 -5.84
C LEU A 50 9.14 -19.56 -6.65
N SER A 51 8.31 -20.36 -5.98
CA SER A 51 7.13 -20.97 -6.61
C SER A 51 6.13 -19.89 -7.02
N ARG A 52 5.29 -20.20 -8.01
CA ARG A 52 4.15 -19.35 -8.40
C ARG A 52 3.27 -18.99 -7.21
N SER A 53 2.95 -19.96 -6.36
CA SER A 53 2.17 -19.76 -5.14
C SER A 53 2.83 -18.78 -4.15
N THR A 54 4.15 -18.74 -4.10
CA THR A 54 4.88 -17.78 -3.26
C THR A 54 4.83 -16.37 -3.85
N LEU A 55 4.94 -16.24 -5.17
CA LEU A 55 4.79 -14.95 -5.85
C LEU A 55 3.39 -14.36 -5.65
N GLU A 56 2.34 -15.18 -5.76
CA GLU A 56 0.95 -14.75 -5.51
C GLU A 56 0.73 -14.32 -4.05
N ARG A 57 1.41 -14.97 -3.09
CA ARG A 57 1.40 -14.53 -1.68
C ARG A 57 2.08 -13.19 -1.48
N ILE A 58 3.16 -12.92 -2.23
CA ILE A 58 3.83 -11.61 -2.21
C ILE A 58 2.90 -10.54 -2.77
N ASP A 59 2.26 -10.80 -3.92
CA ASP A 59 1.32 -9.87 -4.53
C ASP A 59 0.21 -9.46 -3.55
N ARG A 60 -0.43 -10.46 -2.92
CA ARG A 60 -1.49 -10.24 -1.95
C ARG A 60 -1.02 -9.45 -0.73
N ALA A 61 0.11 -9.82 -0.13
CA ALA A 61 0.60 -9.19 1.10
C ALA A 61 1.00 -7.71 0.91
N LEU A 62 1.34 -7.31 -0.32
CA LEU A 62 1.77 -5.95 -0.68
C LEU A 62 0.68 -5.11 -1.37
N GLY A 63 -0.51 -5.69 -1.59
CA GLY A 63 -1.59 -5.04 -2.33
C GLY A 63 -1.20 -4.78 -3.78
N TRP A 64 -0.46 -5.70 -4.41
CA TRP A 64 -0.19 -5.68 -5.84
C TRP A 64 -1.22 -6.49 -6.61
N ALA A 65 -1.38 -6.17 -7.89
CA ALA A 65 -2.18 -6.95 -8.82
C ALA A 65 -1.56 -8.35 -8.99
N PRO A 66 -2.38 -9.41 -9.14
CA PRO A 66 -1.88 -10.76 -9.36
C PRO A 66 -0.89 -10.83 -10.53
N GLY A 67 0.28 -11.44 -10.31
CA GLY A 67 1.34 -11.57 -11.29
C GLY A 67 2.37 -10.44 -11.27
N SER A 68 2.17 -9.38 -10.49
CA SER A 68 3.12 -8.26 -10.39
C SER A 68 4.51 -8.71 -9.93
N ALA A 69 4.60 -9.59 -8.93
CA ALA A 69 5.88 -10.12 -8.46
C ALA A 69 6.62 -10.90 -9.56
N LYS A 70 5.90 -11.64 -10.42
CA LYS A 70 6.48 -12.32 -11.58
C LYS A 70 6.98 -11.30 -12.62
N THR A 71 6.18 -10.28 -12.91
CA THR A 71 6.56 -9.19 -13.83
C THR A 71 7.80 -8.47 -13.36
N VAL A 72 7.90 -8.17 -12.06
CA VAL A 72 9.10 -7.56 -11.46
C VAL A 72 10.31 -8.46 -11.62
N MET A 73 10.20 -9.76 -11.37
CA MET A 73 11.32 -10.68 -11.61
C MET A 73 11.75 -10.72 -13.08
N GLY A 74 10.86 -10.44 -14.03
CA GLY A 74 11.16 -10.34 -15.46
C GLY A 74 11.64 -8.96 -15.93
N GLY A 75 11.90 -8.02 -15.00
CA GLY A 75 12.39 -6.67 -15.30
C GLY A 75 11.31 -5.61 -15.46
N GLY A 76 10.03 -5.98 -15.41
CA GLY A 76 8.93 -5.02 -15.37
C GLY A 76 8.79 -4.29 -14.03
N THR A 77 7.69 -3.55 -13.88
CA THR A 77 7.33 -2.80 -12.67
C THR A 77 6.07 -3.38 -12.01
N PRO A 78 5.94 -3.33 -10.68
CA PRO A 78 4.76 -3.85 -10.00
C PRO A 78 3.56 -2.94 -10.24
N THR A 79 2.37 -3.54 -10.39
CA THR A 79 1.10 -2.79 -10.46
C THR A 79 0.39 -2.88 -9.13
N SER A 80 -0.01 -1.75 -8.55
CA SER A 80 -0.79 -1.75 -7.31
C SER A 80 -2.24 -2.14 -7.59
N HIS A 81 -2.82 -2.99 -6.75
CA HIS A 81 -4.24 -3.31 -6.79
C HIS A 81 -4.94 -2.48 -5.71
N ILE A 82 -5.60 -1.41 -6.15
CA ILE A 82 -6.55 -0.68 -5.31
C ILE A 82 -7.91 -1.31 -5.64
N PRO A 83 -8.50 -2.10 -4.72
CA PRO A 83 -9.85 -2.60 -4.95
C PRO A 83 -10.77 -1.40 -5.19
N ALA A 84 -11.60 -1.47 -6.23
CA ALA A 84 -12.59 -0.45 -6.49
C ALA A 84 -13.48 -0.29 -5.23
N PRO A 85 -13.92 0.93 -4.90
CA PRO A 85 -14.70 1.19 -3.69
C PRO A 85 -16.03 0.40 -3.64
N SER A 86 -16.45 -0.27 -4.71
CA SER A 86 -17.68 -1.07 -4.75
C SER A 86 -17.53 -2.49 -4.22
N ASP A 87 -16.32 -2.98 -3.92
CA ASP A 87 -16.09 -4.40 -3.56
C ASP A 87 -15.89 -4.65 -2.05
N ALA A 88 -15.95 -3.60 -1.23
CA ALA A 88 -15.78 -3.72 0.21
C ALA A 88 -16.99 -3.13 0.94
N ALA A 89 -18.10 -3.87 0.97
CA ALA A 89 -19.10 -3.75 2.03
C ALA A 89 -18.49 -4.24 3.36
N CYS A 90 -17.49 -3.53 3.86
CA CYS A 90 -16.95 -3.72 5.20
C CYS A 90 -17.50 -2.55 6.05
N PRO A 91 -18.49 -2.79 6.92
CA PRO A 91 -19.17 -1.72 7.66
C PRO A 91 -18.23 -0.86 8.52
N ALA A 92 -17.05 -1.38 8.86
CA ALA A 92 -15.99 -0.62 9.52
C ALA A 92 -15.42 0.51 8.65
N HIS A 93 -15.35 0.33 7.32
CA HIS A 93 -14.90 1.40 6.41
C HIS A 93 -15.96 2.47 6.24
N GLU A 94 -17.24 2.08 6.19
CA GLU A 94 -18.38 3.01 6.10
C GLU A 94 -18.40 3.98 7.29
N HIS A 95 -18.22 3.48 8.52
CA HIS A 95 -18.17 4.35 9.70
C HIS A 95 -16.98 5.34 9.64
N VAL A 96 -15.80 4.87 9.23
CA VAL A 96 -14.61 5.73 9.07
C VAL A 96 -14.86 6.80 8.00
N VAL A 97 -15.47 6.43 6.86
CA VAL A 97 -15.83 7.38 5.80
C VAL A 97 -16.80 8.43 6.33
N THR A 98 -17.89 8.02 6.97
CA THR A 98 -18.88 8.94 7.56
C THR A 98 -18.25 9.91 8.56
N VAL A 99 -17.35 9.43 9.42
CA VAL A 99 -16.65 10.29 10.39
C VAL A 99 -15.73 11.29 9.67
N LEU A 100 -14.97 10.86 8.67
CA LEU A 100 -14.09 11.76 7.89
C LEU A 100 -14.89 12.82 7.13
N GLU A 101 -16.04 12.46 6.57
CA GLU A 101 -16.91 13.41 5.86
C GLU A 101 -17.55 14.42 6.81
N SER A 102 -17.93 13.99 8.02
CA SER A 102 -18.40 14.87 9.08
C SER A 102 -17.31 15.87 9.48
N ILE A 103 -16.08 15.40 9.75
CA ILE A 103 -14.95 16.26 10.11
C ILE A 103 -14.65 17.27 9.00
N ARG A 104 -14.65 16.84 7.73
CA ARG A 104 -14.46 17.73 6.57
C ARG A 104 -15.52 18.83 6.55
N THR A 105 -16.78 18.48 6.79
CA THR A 105 -17.89 19.44 6.82
C THR A 105 -17.72 20.43 7.96
N GLN A 106 -17.37 19.95 9.15
CA GLN A 106 -17.14 20.79 10.33
C GLN A 106 -15.97 21.77 10.12
N LEU A 107 -14.87 21.32 9.52
CA LEU A 107 -13.74 22.18 9.18
C LEU A 107 -14.16 23.28 8.20
N HIS A 108 -14.94 22.93 7.17
CA HIS A 108 -15.43 23.92 6.21
C HIS A 108 -16.34 24.97 6.87
N THR A 109 -17.24 24.54 7.76
CA THR A 109 -18.08 25.48 8.53
C THR A 109 -17.24 26.39 9.43
N ALA A 110 -16.21 25.85 10.08
CA ALA A 110 -15.31 26.65 10.91
C ALA A 110 -14.55 27.69 10.08
N GLU A 111 -14.10 27.33 8.87
CA GLU A 111 -13.45 28.26 7.93
C GLU A 111 -14.40 29.40 7.54
N GLN A 112 -15.66 29.10 7.19
CA GLN A 112 -16.65 30.11 6.83
C GLN A 112 -16.93 31.09 7.98
N LEU A 113 -17.06 30.59 9.21
CA LEU A 113 -17.28 31.44 10.39
C LEU A 113 -16.10 32.38 10.66
N VAL A 114 -14.87 31.90 10.45
CA VAL A 114 -13.68 32.74 10.59
C VAL A 114 -13.65 33.82 9.51
N ASP A 115 -13.96 33.48 8.26
CA ASP A 115 -14.01 34.44 7.15
C ASP A 115 -15.09 35.51 7.38
N ASP A 116 -16.27 35.11 7.82
CA ASP A 116 -17.37 36.01 8.15
C ASP A 116 -16.97 37.00 9.26
N LEU A 117 -16.32 36.53 10.33
CA LEU A 117 -15.85 37.38 11.43
C LEU A 117 -14.76 38.37 11.00
N LEU A 118 -13.85 37.96 10.11
CA LEU A 118 -12.79 38.82 9.59
C LEU A 118 -13.30 39.81 8.54
N GLY A 119 -14.26 39.40 7.70
CA GLY A 119 -14.89 40.24 6.68
C GLY A 119 -15.84 41.28 7.26
N SER A 120 -16.59 40.95 8.31
CA SER A 120 -17.49 41.89 9.00
C SER A 120 -16.76 42.97 9.83
N GLY A 121 -15.46 42.83 10.06
CA GLY A 121 -14.62 43.84 10.70
C GLY A 121 -14.29 45.07 9.82
N HIS A 122 -14.48 45.00 8.50
CA HIS A 122 -14.15 46.09 7.56
C HIS A 122 -15.31 47.06 7.27
N ALA A 123 -16.48 46.88 7.91
CA ALA A 123 -17.68 47.69 7.66
C ALA A 123 -18.01 48.69 8.78
N ARG A 124 -17.06 49.04 9.66
CA ARG A 124 -17.25 50.07 10.69
C ARG A 124 -16.29 51.24 10.55
#